data_AF-A0A6P8NTW6-F1
#
_entry.id   AF-A0A6P8NTW6-F1
#
_cell.length_a   1.000
_cell.length_b   1.000
_cell.length_c   1.000
_cell.angle_alpha   90.00
_cell.angle_beta   90.00
_cell.angle_gamma   90.00
#
_symmetry.space_group_name_H-M   'P 1'
#
loop_
_entity.id
_entity.type
_entity.pdbx_description
1 polymer ?
#
loop_
_entity_poly.entity_id
_entity_poly.type
_entity_poly.pdbx_seq_one_letter_code
_entity_poly.pdbx_strand_id
1 'polypeptide(L)'
;MNRATLETRFLKITKIFAKLGGIWPDQNKVKFILWAMVHITMGSFVVVQVARVVHIGTLEVVIEQSSLIGATILMIIKHGNYVLNAEKLKSLLNDMSEDWAIDRLKQEFSIMTTYANRGSILAMFYFVNACICAFLFVQLPWTMRLVHMIKPHNTSPPMLYTIPAYYFVEDDLKYYYYIQIYLGLAIYVVLIVFVSCDTCYMVLVQHACGLLTVAGYEASWYKMSTKTQALYILALRRSLTPCYLTAGGLIQLNMQSFSEVMYQ
;
A
#
# COMPACT_ATOMS: atom_id res chain seq x y z
N MET A 1 28.24 1.76 3.05
CA MET A 1 27.34 1.04 4.00
C MET A 1 27.02 -0.34 3.42
N ASN A 2 27.09 -1.42 4.20
CA ASN A 2 26.82 -2.78 3.66
C ASN A 2 25.31 -3.07 3.52
N ARG A 3 24.97 -4.07 2.69
CA ARG A 3 23.59 -4.49 2.39
C ARG A 3 22.77 -4.82 3.64
N ALA A 4 23.35 -5.54 4.59
CA ALA A 4 22.68 -5.94 5.82
C ALA A 4 22.28 -4.73 6.69
N THR A 5 23.12 -3.70 6.76
CA THR A 5 22.83 -2.47 7.49
C THR A 5 21.75 -1.65 6.78
N LEU A 6 21.80 -1.56 5.45
CA LEU A 6 20.74 -0.92 4.65
C LEU A 6 19.38 -1.58 4.90
N GLU A 7 19.35 -2.91 4.83
CA GLU A 7 18.12 -3.68 4.99
C GLU A 7 17.51 -3.56 6.40
N THR A 8 18.35 -3.60 7.43
CA THR A 8 17.88 -3.48 8.83
C THR A 8 17.47 -2.06 9.20
N ARG A 9 18.16 -1.06 8.64
CA ARG A 9 17.94 0.35 8.99
C ARG A 9 16.79 1.00 8.22
N PHE A 10 16.68 0.74 6.92
CA PHE A 10 15.75 1.47 6.05
C PHE A 10 14.67 0.59 5.41
N LEU A 11 14.92 -0.71 5.23
CA LEU A 11 14.01 -1.62 4.52
C LEU A 11 13.27 -2.61 5.43
N LYS A 12 13.34 -2.46 6.76
CA LYS A 12 12.84 -3.46 7.71
C LYS A 12 11.37 -3.84 7.46
N ILE A 13 10.49 -2.85 7.39
CA ILE A 13 9.04 -3.05 7.15
C ILE A 13 8.82 -3.65 5.75
N THR A 14 9.38 -2.99 4.73
CA THR A 14 9.26 -3.42 3.34
C THR A 14 9.70 -4.86 3.15
N LYS A 15 10.84 -5.26 3.72
CA LYS A 15 11.38 -6.62 3.62
C LYS A 15 10.48 -7.66 4.29
N ILE A 16 9.89 -7.35 5.44
CA ILE A 16 8.97 -8.27 6.13
C ILE A 16 7.74 -8.53 5.25
N PHE A 17 7.06 -7.47 4.82
CA PHE A 17 5.83 -7.59 4.02
C PHE A 17 6.11 -8.12 2.61
N ALA A 18 7.23 -7.74 1.99
CA ALA A 18 7.66 -8.30 0.71
C ALA A 18 7.89 -9.81 0.80
N LYS A 19 8.45 -10.30 1.91
CA LYS A 19 8.60 -11.74 2.15
C LYS A 19 7.25 -12.43 2.36
N LEU A 20 6.35 -11.84 3.13
CA LEU A 20 5.00 -12.38 3.34
C LEU A 20 4.19 -12.42 2.04
N GLY A 21 4.30 -11.39 1.19
CA GLY A 21 3.67 -11.32 -0.12
C GLY A 21 4.38 -12.13 -1.22
N GLY A 22 5.51 -12.75 -0.91
CA GLY A 22 6.29 -13.56 -1.85
C GLY A 22 7.02 -12.76 -2.94
N ILE A 23 7.11 -11.43 -2.83
CA ILE A 23 7.74 -10.57 -3.86
C ILE A 23 9.23 -10.34 -3.59
N TRP A 24 9.76 -10.73 -2.42
CA TRP A 24 11.17 -10.52 -2.10
C TRP A 24 12.06 -11.46 -2.94
N PRO A 25 13.13 -10.95 -3.59
CA PRO A 25 13.85 -11.70 -4.62
C PRO A 25 14.56 -12.97 -4.11
N ASP A 26 15.16 -12.91 -2.93
CA ASP A 26 15.96 -14.01 -2.36
C ASP A 26 15.13 -15.02 -1.55
N GLN A 27 13.91 -15.32 -1.99
CA GLN A 27 13.04 -16.31 -1.36
C GLN A 27 13.12 -17.67 -2.05
N ASN A 28 13.11 -18.74 -1.24
CA ASN A 28 13.06 -20.13 -1.70
C ASN A 28 11.76 -20.43 -2.47
N LYS A 29 11.57 -21.70 -2.86
CA LYS A 29 10.38 -22.18 -3.60
C LYS A 29 9.03 -21.85 -2.93
N VAL A 30 9.02 -21.45 -1.67
CA VAL A 30 7.84 -20.94 -0.93
C VAL A 30 7.15 -19.77 -1.65
N LYS A 31 7.88 -18.95 -2.43
CA LYS A 31 7.28 -17.81 -3.14
C LYS A 31 6.15 -18.21 -4.10
N PHE A 32 6.28 -19.36 -4.77
CA PHE A 32 5.23 -19.85 -5.69
C PHE A 32 3.94 -20.20 -4.96
N ILE A 33 4.07 -20.77 -3.75
CA ILE A 33 2.92 -21.10 -2.89
C ILE A 33 2.25 -19.82 -2.42
N LEU A 34 3.04 -18.81 -2.01
CA LEU A 34 2.51 -17.50 -1.61
C LEU A 34 1.79 -16.80 -2.76
N TRP A 35 2.33 -16.85 -3.98
CA TRP A 35 1.68 -16.27 -5.15
C TRP A 35 0.34 -16.93 -5.44
N ALA A 36 0.29 -18.27 -5.41
CA ALA A 36 -0.96 -19.01 -5.60
C ALA A 36 -1.98 -18.64 -4.52
N MET A 37 -1.58 -18.63 -3.24
CA MET A 37 -2.46 -18.27 -2.12
C MET A 37 -3.05 -16.87 -2.27
N VAL A 38 -2.22 -15.88 -2.61
CA VAL A 38 -2.64 -14.48 -2.82
C VAL A 38 -3.65 -14.39 -3.97
N HIS A 39 -3.34 -14.94 -5.14
CA HIS A 39 -4.20 -14.83 -6.33
C HIS A 39 -5.50 -15.63 -6.19
N ILE A 40 -5.46 -16.81 -5.54
CA ILE A 40 -6.65 -17.60 -5.25
C ILE A 40 -7.59 -16.82 -4.34
N THR A 41 -7.07 -16.23 -3.25
CA THR A 41 -7.87 -15.47 -2.28
C THR A 41 -8.45 -14.20 -2.89
N MET A 42 -7.66 -13.45 -3.68
CA MET A 42 -8.13 -12.25 -4.36
C MET A 42 -9.13 -12.59 -5.48
N GLY A 43 -8.90 -13.68 -6.21
CA GLY A 43 -9.82 -14.16 -7.25
C GLY A 43 -11.17 -14.58 -6.67
N SER A 44 -11.16 -15.38 -5.59
CA SER A 44 -12.40 -15.77 -4.91
C SER A 44 -13.14 -14.56 -4.34
N PHE A 45 -12.42 -13.54 -3.86
CA PHE A 45 -13.01 -12.29 -3.41
C PHE A 45 -13.73 -11.54 -4.54
N VAL A 46 -13.13 -11.43 -5.73
CA VAL A 46 -13.78 -10.81 -6.89
C VAL A 46 -15.06 -11.56 -7.29
N VAL A 47 -15.01 -12.90 -7.30
CA VAL A 47 -16.16 -13.75 -7.70
C VAL A 47 -17.38 -13.48 -6.81
N VAL A 48 -17.23 -13.43 -5.49
CA VAL A 48 -18.36 -13.20 -4.57
C VAL A 48 -18.96 -11.79 -4.72
N GLN A 49 -18.15 -10.78 -5.07
CA GLN A 49 -18.65 -9.42 -5.33
C GLN A 49 -19.39 -9.33 -6.67
N VAL A 50 -18.82 -9.91 -7.73
CA VAL A 50 -19.46 -9.95 -9.06
C VAL A 50 -20.79 -10.71 -8.97
N ALA A 51 -20.83 -11.82 -8.24
CA ALA A 51 -22.06 -12.59 -8.03
C ALA A 51 -23.16 -11.75 -7.37
N ARG A 52 -22.82 -10.90 -6.38
CA ARG A 52 -23.80 -9.98 -5.77
C ARG A 52 -24.35 -8.96 -6.76
N VAL A 53 -23.48 -8.40 -7.59
CA VAL A 53 -23.88 -7.45 -8.64
C VAL A 53 -24.85 -8.11 -9.63
N VAL A 54 -24.55 -9.34 -10.08
CA VAL A 54 -25.39 -10.09 -11.01
C VAL A 54 -26.73 -10.48 -10.39
N HIS A 55 -26.74 -10.90 -9.12
CA HIS A 55 -27.95 -11.40 -8.46
C HIS A 55 -28.92 -10.29 -8.03
N ILE A 56 -28.42 -9.14 -7.54
CA ILE A 56 -29.28 -8.04 -7.07
C ILE A 56 -29.58 -7.05 -8.21
N GLY A 57 -28.59 -6.75 -9.05
CA GLY A 57 -28.78 -5.96 -10.28
C GLY A 57 -29.19 -4.49 -10.10
N THR A 58 -29.20 -3.94 -8.88
CA THR A 58 -29.60 -2.54 -8.64
C THR A 58 -28.43 -1.57 -8.83
N LEU A 59 -28.72 -0.35 -9.29
CA LEU A 59 -27.71 0.69 -9.54
C LEU A 59 -26.89 1.02 -8.28
N GLU A 60 -27.53 1.04 -7.11
CA GLU A 60 -26.86 1.29 -5.83
C GLU A 60 -25.82 0.22 -5.51
N VAL A 61 -26.16 -1.07 -5.70
CA VAL A 61 -25.23 -2.18 -5.47
C VAL A 61 -24.10 -2.18 -6.48
N VAL A 62 -24.39 -1.86 -7.75
CA VAL A 62 -23.35 -1.72 -8.78
C VAL A 62 -22.34 -0.65 -8.39
N ILE A 63 -22.82 0.53 -7.96
CA ILE A 63 -21.94 1.64 -7.56
C ILE A 63 -21.12 1.24 -6.33
N GLU A 64 -21.75 0.68 -5.29
CA GLU A 64 -21.08 0.22 -4.08
C GLU A 64 -19.96 -0.79 -4.40
N GLN A 65 -20.28 -1.84 -5.15
CA GLN A 65 -19.37 -2.96 -5.41
C GLN A 65 -18.33 -2.67 -6.49
N SER A 66 -18.61 -1.76 -7.43
CA SER A 66 -17.66 -1.39 -8.48
C SER A 66 -16.33 -0.87 -7.92
N SER A 67 -16.39 -0.10 -6.81
CA SER A 67 -15.21 0.44 -6.15
C SER A 67 -14.30 -0.67 -5.58
N LEU A 68 -14.90 -1.69 -4.96
CA LEU A 68 -14.21 -2.82 -4.34
C LEU A 68 -13.64 -3.79 -5.38
N ILE A 69 -14.41 -4.07 -6.43
CA ILE A 69 -13.96 -4.89 -7.57
C ILE A 69 -12.77 -4.21 -8.25
N GLY A 70 -12.90 -2.91 -8.56
CA GLY A 70 -11.84 -2.12 -9.19
C GLY A 70 -10.56 -2.09 -8.35
N ALA A 71 -10.68 -1.87 -7.03
CA ALA A 71 -9.54 -1.90 -6.11
C ALA A 71 -8.86 -3.28 -6.09
N THR A 72 -9.64 -4.37 -6.06
CA THR A 72 -9.08 -5.73 -6.03
C THR A 72 -8.38 -6.09 -7.33
N ILE A 73 -8.95 -5.71 -8.49
CA ILE A 73 -8.32 -5.90 -9.79
C ILE A 73 -6.99 -5.13 -9.87
N LEU A 74 -6.96 -3.87 -9.42
CA LEU A 74 -5.73 -3.08 -9.37
C LEU A 74 -4.66 -3.76 -8.50
N MET A 75 -5.06 -4.34 -7.38
CA MET A 75 -4.16 -5.07 -6.48
C MET A 75 -3.58 -6.34 -7.13
N ILE A 76 -4.41 -7.11 -7.83
CA ILE A 76 -3.96 -8.27 -8.61
C ILE A 76 -2.95 -7.85 -9.68
N ILE A 77 -3.26 -6.78 -10.44
CA ILE A 77 -2.35 -6.26 -11.47
C ILE A 77 -1.03 -5.79 -10.86
N LYS A 78 -1.09 -5.03 -9.76
CA LYS A 78 0.10 -4.55 -9.04
C LYS A 78 0.97 -5.72 -8.58
N HIS A 79 0.40 -6.68 -7.84
CA HIS A 79 1.15 -7.83 -7.34
C HIS A 79 1.69 -8.69 -8.50
N GLY A 80 0.87 -8.95 -9.51
CA GLY A 80 1.27 -9.65 -10.72
C GLY A 80 2.44 -8.97 -11.45
N ASN A 81 2.48 -7.63 -11.50
CA ASN A 81 3.60 -6.90 -12.08
C ASN A 81 4.91 -7.16 -11.34
N TYR A 82 4.88 -7.17 -10.00
CA TYR A 82 6.05 -7.50 -9.17
C TYR A 82 6.49 -8.95 -9.36
N VAL A 83 5.54 -9.87 -9.51
CA VAL A 83 5.83 -11.30 -9.76
C VAL A 83 6.46 -11.50 -11.14
N LEU A 84 5.88 -10.92 -12.19
CA LEU A 84 6.37 -11.06 -13.57
C LEU A 84 7.71 -10.36 -13.78
N ASN A 85 7.94 -9.24 -13.10
CA ASN A 85 9.19 -8.47 -13.17
C ASN A 85 10.12 -8.73 -11.97
N ALA A 86 10.03 -9.90 -11.33
CA ALA A 86 10.81 -10.21 -10.13
C ALA A 86 12.33 -10.07 -10.33
N GLU A 87 12.86 -10.43 -11.50
CA GLU A 87 14.29 -10.24 -11.81
C GLU A 87 14.67 -8.76 -11.93
N LYS A 88 13.79 -7.91 -12.48
CA LYS A 88 14.03 -6.46 -12.52
C LYS A 88 14.02 -5.86 -11.12
N LEU A 89 13.08 -6.28 -10.27
CA LEU A 89 13.04 -5.85 -8.88
C LEU A 89 14.31 -6.27 -8.13
N LYS A 90 14.79 -7.50 -8.37
CA LYS A 90 16.05 -7.99 -7.82
C LYS A 90 17.23 -7.12 -8.24
N SER A 91 17.32 -6.80 -9.53
CA SER A 91 18.34 -5.88 -10.05
C SER A 91 18.28 -4.54 -9.32
N LEU A 92 17.12 -3.89 -9.27
CA LEU A 92 16.95 -2.59 -8.62
C LEU A 92 17.38 -2.59 -7.14
N LEU A 93 17.07 -3.66 -6.41
CA LEU A 93 17.48 -3.80 -5.01
C LEU A 93 18.99 -4.06 -4.85
N ASN A 94 19.60 -4.77 -5.79
CA ASN A 94 21.05 -4.98 -5.83
C ASN A 94 21.77 -3.68 -6.19
N ASP A 95 21.34 -2.99 -7.24
CA ASP A 95 21.88 -1.70 -7.69
C ASP A 95 21.82 -0.68 -6.55
N MET A 96 20.67 -0.59 -5.86
CA MET A 96 20.54 0.23 -4.66
C MET A 96 21.57 -0.17 -3.59
N SER A 97 21.75 -1.45 -3.33
CA SER A 97 22.74 -1.91 -2.35
C SER A 97 24.17 -1.58 -2.74
N GLU A 98 24.49 -1.64 -4.04
CA GLU A 98 25.80 -1.28 -4.58
C GLU A 98 26.05 0.23 -4.48
N ASP A 99 25.05 1.06 -4.79
CA ASP A 99 25.11 2.52 -4.64
C ASP A 99 25.44 2.96 -3.21
N TRP A 100 24.92 2.22 -2.23
CA TRP A 100 25.18 2.43 -0.82
C TRP A 100 26.56 1.92 -0.37
N ALA A 101 27.18 1.01 -1.13
CA ALA A 101 28.51 0.49 -0.87
C ALA A 101 29.63 1.42 -1.38
N ILE A 102 29.34 2.28 -2.36
CA ILE A 102 30.25 3.30 -2.88
C ILE A 102 30.73 4.21 -1.74
N ASP A 103 32.04 4.46 -1.69
CA ASP A 103 32.62 5.45 -0.78
C ASP A 103 32.35 6.86 -1.31
N ARG A 104 31.55 7.62 -0.57
CA ARG A 104 31.03 8.94 -0.98
C ARG A 104 31.46 10.01 0.01
N LEU A 105 31.48 11.26 -0.44
CA LEU A 105 31.70 12.40 0.46
C LEU A 105 30.66 12.42 1.58
N LYS A 106 31.07 12.87 2.77
CA LYS A 106 30.20 12.92 3.97
C LYS A 106 28.90 13.70 3.72
N GLN A 107 28.95 14.75 2.89
CA GLN A 107 27.79 15.56 2.52
C GLN A 107 26.81 14.77 1.64
N GLU A 108 27.29 14.07 0.62
CA GLU A 108 26.46 13.23 -0.26
C GLU A 108 25.83 12.07 0.50
N PHE A 109 26.60 11.43 1.38
CA PHE A 109 26.09 10.37 2.24
C PHE A 109 24.98 10.88 3.17
N SER A 110 25.10 12.11 3.67
CA SER A 110 24.07 12.76 4.50
C SER A 110 22.79 13.04 3.69
N ILE A 111 22.91 13.44 2.43
CA ILE A 111 21.76 13.62 1.52
C ILE A 111 21.05 12.29 1.30
N MET A 112 21.76 11.23 0.89
CA MET A 112 21.16 9.90 0.68
C MET A 112 20.49 9.37 1.95
N THR A 113 21.13 9.56 3.11
CA THR A 113 20.58 9.16 4.42
C THR A 113 19.28 9.89 4.74
N THR A 114 19.18 11.18 4.38
CA THR A 114 17.97 11.96 4.59
C THR A 114 16.80 11.40 3.77
N TYR A 115 17.02 11.08 2.49
CA TYR A 115 15.98 10.49 1.64
C TYR A 115 15.61 9.07 2.05
N ALA A 116 16.58 8.24 2.44
CA ALA A 116 16.29 6.90 2.94
C ALA A 116 15.50 6.92 4.26
N ASN A 117 15.83 7.84 5.18
CA ASN A 117 15.04 8.06 6.39
C ASN A 117 13.61 8.51 6.05
N ARG A 118 13.45 9.45 5.11
CA ARG A 118 12.12 9.88 4.63
C ARG A 118 11.33 8.70 4.06
N GLY A 119 11.93 7.87 3.21
CA GLY A 119 11.30 6.67 2.67
C GLY A 119 10.89 5.66 3.74
N SER A 120 11.74 5.42 4.74
CA SER A 120 11.41 4.53 5.85
C SER A 120 10.28 5.08 6.73
N ILE A 121 10.24 6.39 6.98
CA ILE A 121 9.16 7.03 7.76
C ILE A 121 7.84 6.98 6.99
N LEU A 122 7.86 7.27 5.69
CA LEU A 122 6.68 7.17 4.82
C LEU A 122 6.15 5.74 4.79
N ALA A 123 7.03 4.74 4.63
CA ALA A 123 6.64 3.34 4.66
C ALA A 123 6.01 2.93 6.01
N MET A 124 6.55 3.43 7.12
CA MET A 124 6.00 3.19 8.46
C MET A 124 4.63 3.85 8.64
N PHE A 125 4.48 5.12 8.24
CA PHE A 125 3.21 5.83 8.28
C PHE A 125 2.15 5.11 7.43
N TYR A 126 2.52 4.67 6.22
CA TYR A 126 1.64 3.94 5.33
C TYR A 126 1.17 2.61 5.92
N PHE A 127 2.09 1.87 6.55
CA PHE A 127 1.78 0.63 7.26
C PHE A 127 0.81 0.85 8.43
N VAL A 128 1.08 1.84 9.29
CA VAL A 128 0.21 2.17 10.42
C VAL A 128 -1.19 2.56 9.93
N ASN A 129 -1.27 3.40 8.90
CA ASN A 129 -2.53 3.77 8.28
C ASN A 129 -3.30 2.55 7.73
N ALA A 130 -2.61 1.65 7.00
CA ALA A 130 -3.23 0.43 6.49
C ALA A 130 -3.78 -0.47 7.60
N CYS A 131 -3.06 -0.61 8.72
CA CYS A 131 -3.52 -1.35 9.90
C CYS A 131 -4.75 -0.72 10.55
N ILE A 132 -4.77 0.61 10.69
CA ILE A 132 -5.92 1.34 11.24
C ILE A 132 -7.14 1.14 10.34
N CYS A 133 -6.99 1.29 9.01
CA CYS A 133 -8.07 1.03 8.07
C CYS A 133 -8.60 -0.40 8.18
N ALA A 134 -7.71 -1.41 8.19
CA ALA A 134 -8.11 -2.81 8.31
C ALA A 134 -8.85 -3.08 9.63
N PHE A 135 -8.39 -2.49 10.75
CA PHE A 135 -9.05 -2.60 12.04
C PHE A 135 -10.46 -1.98 12.00
N LEU A 136 -10.60 -0.77 11.44
CA LEU A 136 -11.90 -0.10 11.30
C LEU A 136 -12.88 -0.93 10.45
N PHE A 137 -12.43 -1.53 9.34
CA PHE A 137 -13.26 -2.41 8.53
C PHE A 137 -13.73 -3.64 9.32
N VAL A 138 -12.80 -4.35 9.97
CA VAL A 138 -13.13 -5.55 10.75
C VAL A 138 -14.05 -5.23 11.93
N GLN A 139 -14.00 -4.03 12.50
CA GLN A 139 -14.84 -3.64 13.63
C GLN A 139 -16.32 -3.40 13.26
N LEU A 140 -16.64 -3.06 12.00
CA LEU A 140 -18.01 -2.70 11.57
C LEU A 140 -19.09 -3.76 11.90
N PRO A 141 -18.89 -5.07 11.64
CA PRO A 141 -19.89 -6.08 12.01
C PRO A 141 -20.06 -6.24 13.51
N TRP A 142 -18.99 -6.02 14.28
CA TRP A 142 -18.99 -6.21 15.72
C TRP A 142 -19.70 -5.07 16.43
N THR A 143 -19.52 -3.82 15.98
CA THR A 143 -20.24 -2.66 16.53
C THR A 143 -21.74 -2.80 16.32
N MET A 144 -22.18 -3.23 15.13
CA MET A 144 -23.60 -3.45 14.85
C MET A 144 -24.22 -4.51 15.75
N ARG A 145 -23.46 -5.56 16.09
CA ARG A 145 -23.88 -6.59 17.05
C ARG A 145 -23.96 -6.07 18.48
N LEU A 146 -22.98 -5.29 18.93
CA LEU A 146 -22.99 -4.66 20.26
C LEU A 146 -24.21 -3.74 20.41
N VAL A 147 -24.50 -2.92 19.41
CA VAL A 147 -25.69 -2.05 19.38
C VAL A 147 -26.99 -2.87 19.42
N HIS A 148 -27.02 -4.02 18.77
CA HIS A 148 -28.18 -4.92 18.79
C HIS A 148 -28.43 -5.52 20.18
N MET A 149 -27.40 -5.93 20.92
CA MET A 149 -27.57 -6.45 22.29
C MET A 149 -28.17 -5.43 23.27
N ILE A 150 -28.10 -4.13 22.96
CA ILE A 150 -28.63 -3.04 23.78
C ILE A 150 -30.08 -2.71 23.39
N LYS A 151 -30.55 -3.12 22.19
CA LYS A 151 -31.92 -2.87 21.74
C LYS A 151 -32.93 -3.85 22.36
N PRO A 152 -34.17 -3.41 22.64
CA PRO A 152 -35.21 -4.26 23.21
C PRO A 152 -35.62 -5.42 22.27
N HIS A 153 -36.09 -6.49 22.91
CA HIS A 153 -36.09 -7.91 22.49
C HIS A 153 -36.88 -8.33 21.23
N ASN A 154 -37.33 -7.40 20.37
CA ASN A 154 -38.23 -7.70 19.24
C ASN A 154 -37.70 -7.34 17.84
N THR A 155 -36.39 -7.14 17.67
CA THR A 155 -35.81 -6.92 16.34
C THR A 155 -34.87 -8.05 15.97
N SER A 156 -34.89 -8.50 14.70
CA SER A 156 -33.90 -9.46 14.19
C SER A 156 -32.51 -8.81 14.20
N PRO A 157 -31.42 -9.57 14.42
CA PRO A 157 -30.07 -9.02 14.38
C PRO A 157 -29.79 -8.41 13.00
N PRO A 158 -29.27 -7.17 12.90
CA PRO A 158 -28.81 -6.63 11.63
C PRO A 158 -27.56 -7.43 11.20
N MET A 159 -27.73 -8.33 10.23
CA MET A 159 -26.62 -9.13 9.69
C MET A 159 -25.85 -8.33 8.65
N LEU A 160 -24.95 -7.47 9.13
CA LEU A 160 -24.01 -6.76 8.27
C LEU A 160 -22.69 -7.55 8.20
N TYR A 161 -22.34 -7.96 6.98
CA TYR A 161 -21.02 -8.49 6.68
C TYR A 161 -19.99 -7.35 6.66
N THR A 162 -18.71 -7.66 6.93
CA THR A 162 -17.62 -6.67 6.77
C THR A 162 -17.64 -6.09 5.36
N ILE A 163 -17.89 -6.96 4.38
CA ILE A 163 -18.12 -6.61 2.99
C ILE A 163 -19.33 -7.40 2.50
N PRO A 164 -20.43 -6.71 2.14
CA PRO A 164 -21.64 -7.39 1.70
C PRO A 164 -21.42 -7.99 0.30
N ALA A 165 -21.46 -9.32 0.19
CA ALA A 165 -21.21 -10.11 -1.02
C ALA A 165 -22.18 -11.31 -1.10
N TYR A 166 -22.20 -12.01 -2.24
CA TYR A 166 -23.01 -13.22 -2.40
C TYR A 166 -22.13 -14.46 -2.24
N TYR A 167 -22.35 -15.23 -1.16
CA TYR A 167 -21.47 -16.34 -0.75
C TYR A 167 -21.93 -17.73 -1.21
N PHE A 168 -23.00 -17.84 -2.01
CA PHE A 168 -23.53 -19.13 -2.50
C PHE A 168 -23.91 -20.12 -1.39
N VAL A 169 -24.46 -19.60 -0.28
CA VAL A 169 -24.89 -20.41 0.87
C VAL A 169 -26.40 -20.27 1.06
N GLU A 170 -27.07 -21.37 1.40
CA GLU A 170 -28.53 -21.41 1.62
C GLU A 170 -28.95 -20.74 2.95
N ASP A 171 -28.12 -20.86 3.99
CA ASP A 171 -28.37 -20.32 5.33
C ASP A 171 -27.23 -19.40 5.80
N ASP A 172 -27.41 -18.11 5.56
CA ASP A 172 -26.49 -17.04 5.96
C ASP A 172 -26.20 -17.01 7.47
N LEU A 173 -27.16 -17.40 8.32
CA LEU A 173 -27.02 -17.37 9.78
C LEU A 173 -26.05 -18.43 10.29
N LYS A 174 -26.18 -19.65 9.76
CA LYS A 174 -25.35 -20.79 10.16
C LYS A 174 -23.89 -20.59 9.77
N TYR A 175 -23.65 -19.99 8.60
CA TYR A 175 -22.30 -19.83 8.06
C TYR A 175 -21.66 -18.47 8.34
N TYR A 176 -22.39 -17.55 9.00
CA TYR A 176 -21.96 -16.19 9.29
C TYR A 176 -20.51 -16.10 9.83
N TYR A 177 -20.16 -16.86 10.87
CA TYR A 177 -18.82 -16.78 11.46
C TYR A 177 -17.72 -17.30 10.53
N TYR A 178 -18.02 -18.31 9.73
CA TYR A 178 -17.08 -18.83 8.72
C TYR A 178 -16.84 -17.78 7.62
N ILE A 179 -17.90 -17.10 7.18
CA ILE A 179 -17.82 -15.99 6.21
C ILE A 179 -16.99 -14.84 6.77
N GLN A 180 -17.18 -14.48 8.05
CA GLN A 180 -16.39 -13.42 8.69
C GLN A 180 -14.90 -13.78 8.82
N ILE A 181 -14.58 -15.03 9.13
CA ILE A 181 -13.18 -15.51 9.16
C ILE A 181 -12.57 -15.43 7.75
N TYR A 182 -13.30 -15.88 6.72
CA TYR A 182 -12.85 -15.77 5.32
C TYR A 182 -12.59 -14.31 4.92
N LEU A 183 -13.49 -13.39 5.27
CA LEU A 183 -13.31 -11.96 5.00
C LEU A 183 -12.12 -11.36 5.75
N GLY A 184 -11.92 -11.74 7.02
CA GLY A 184 -10.75 -11.33 7.79
C GLY A 184 -9.44 -11.79 7.13
N LEU A 185 -9.40 -13.03 6.64
CA LEU A 185 -8.26 -13.57 5.90
C LEU A 185 -8.03 -12.81 4.58
N ALA A 186 -9.10 -12.51 3.83
CA ALA A 186 -9.00 -11.73 2.59
C ALA A 186 -8.44 -10.32 2.85
N ILE A 187 -8.93 -9.61 3.88
CA ILE A 187 -8.42 -8.29 4.28
C ILE A 187 -6.94 -8.38 4.68
N TYR A 188 -6.56 -9.42 5.42
CA TYR A 188 -5.16 -9.64 5.81
C TYR A 188 -4.24 -9.85 4.59
N VAL A 189 -4.67 -10.64 3.61
CA VAL A 189 -3.94 -10.85 2.36
C VAL A 189 -3.81 -9.54 1.57
N VAL A 190 -4.91 -8.77 1.45
CA VAL A 190 -4.89 -7.46 0.79
C VAL A 190 -3.91 -6.52 1.49
N LEU A 191 -3.90 -6.46 2.82
CA LEU A 191 -2.98 -5.64 3.60
C LEU A 191 -1.51 -6.02 3.33
N ILE A 192 -1.19 -7.32 3.30
CA ILE A 192 0.17 -7.78 2.97
C ILE A 192 0.59 -7.28 1.61
N VAL A 193 -0.23 -7.52 0.58
CA VAL A 193 0.10 -7.13 -0.80
C VAL A 193 0.24 -5.62 -0.91
N PHE A 194 -0.72 -4.87 -0.34
CA PHE A 194 -0.76 -3.41 -0.37
C PHE A 194 0.49 -2.79 0.26
N VAL A 195 0.83 -3.21 1.47
CA VAL A 195 2.03 -2.73 2.17
C VAL A 195 3.29 -3.19 1.43
N SER A 196 3.34 -4.41 0.91
CA SER A 196 4.52 -4.94 0.24
C SER A 196 4.88 -4.17 -1.05
N CYS A 197 3.93 -3.99 -1.96
CA CYS A 197 4.16 -3.33 -3.24
C CYS A 197 4.42 -1.83 -3.04
N ASP A 198 3.56 -1.15 -2.28
CA ASP A 198 3.60 0.30 -2.20
C ASP A 198 4.82 0.78 -1.38
N THR A 199 5.17 0.10 -0.28
CA THR A 199 6.39 0.47 0.46
C THR A 199 7.67 0.16 -0.31
N CYS A 200 7.68 -0.91 -1.11
CA CYS A 200 8.81 -1.22 -1.98
C CYS A 200 9.01 -0.14 -3.04
N TYR A 201 7.91 0.29 -3.68
CA TYR A 201 7.93 1.41 -4.61
C TYR A 201 8.41 2.71 -3.93
N MET A 202 7.88 3.04 -2.75
CA MET A 202 8.26 4.25 -2.02
C MET A 202 9.77 4.30 -1.73
N VAL A 203 10.38 3.21 -1.25
CA VAL A 203 11.80 3.23 -0.93
C VAL A 203 12.66 3.33 -2.19
N LEU A 204 12.31 2.63 -3.27
CA LEU A 204 13.02 2.74 -4.55
C LEU A 204 12.96 4.16 -5.12
N VAL A 205 11.79 4.79 -5.08
CA VAL A 205 11.62 6.19 -5.53
C VAL A 205 12.44 7.14 -4.66
N GLN A 206 12.42 6.99 -3.33
CA GLN A 206 13.20 7.85 -2.45
C GLN A 206 14.71 7.66 -2.64
N HIS A 207 15.17 6.43 -2.90
CA HIS A 207 16.57 6.17 -3.28
C HIS A 207 16.94 6.90 -4.57
N ALA A 208 16.10 6.79 -5.61
CA ALA A 208 16.30 7.51 -6.87
C ALA A 208 16.32 9.04 -6.70
N CYS A 209 15.41 9.60 -5.89
CA CYS A 209 15.41 11.03 -5.54
C CYS A 209 16.70 11.44 -4.80
N GLY A 210 17.20 10.58 -3.91
CA GLY A 210 18.45 10.77 -3.21
C GLY A 210 19.64 10.84 -4.17
N LEU A 211 19.74 9.86 -5.07
CA LEU A 211 20.78 9.83 -6.12
C LEU A 211 20.70 11.05 -7.04
N LEU A 212 19.51 11.45 -7.47
CA LEU A 212 19.34 12.63 -8.32
C LEU A 212 19.82 13.91 -7.61
N THR A 213 19.55 14.02 -6.30
CA THR A 213 20.00 15.17 -5.50
C THR A 213 21.52 15.17 -5.35
N VAL A 214 22.14 13.99 -5.16
CA VAL A 214 23.61 13.85 -5.10
C VAL A 214 24.27 14.21 -6.42
N ALA A 215 23.81 13.62 -7.53
CA ALA A 215 24.31 13.95 -8.88
C ALA A 215 24.17 15.44 -9.17
N GLY A 216 23.12 16.05 -8.64
CA GLY A 216 22.87 17.46 -8.66
C GLY A 216 23.82 18.37 -7.90
N TYR A 217 24.27 17.88 -6.75
CA TYR A 217 25.24 18.54 -5.89
C TYR A 217 26.62 18.53 -6.54
N GLU A 218 27.00 17.41 -7.18
CA GLU A 218 28.26 17.27 -7.93
C GLU A 218 28.24 18.02 -9.27
N ALA A 219 27.11 17.97 -9.97
CA ALA A 219 26.97 18.61 -11.27
C ALA A 219 27.03 20.12 -11.11
N SER A 220 27.91 20.76 -11.89
CA SER A 220 27.81 22.19 -12.19
C SER A 220 26.60 22.41 -13.11
N TRP A 221 25.38 22.13 -12.62
CA TRP A 221 24.13 22.17 -13.39
C TRP A 221 23.94 23.53 -14.10
N TYR A 222 24.41 24.61 -13.47
CA TYR A 222 24.45 25.97 -14.00
C TYR A 222 25.33 26.15 -15.25
N LYS A 223 26.19 25.17 -15.59
CA LYS A 223 27.03 25.13 -16.80
C LYS A 223 26.44 24.25 -17.93
N MET A 224 25.35 23.54 -17.69
CA MET A 224 24.73 22.67 -18.71
C MET A 224 23.89 23.48 -19.71
N SER A 225 23.49 22.86 -20.82
CA SER A 225 22.59 23.50 -21.79
C SER A 225 21.25 23.92 -21.14
N THR A 226 20.63 25.00 -21.60
CA THR A 226 19.37 25.52 -21.05
C THR A 226 18.23 24.50 -21.07
N LYS A 227 18.18 23.62 -22.09
CA LYS A 227 17.21 22.51 -22.15
C LYS A 227 17.45 21.47 -21.05
N THR A 228 18.71 21.08 -20.83
CA THR A 228 19.07 20.10 -19.79
C THR A 228 18.87 20.67 -18.39
N GLN A 229 19.18 21.95 -18.18
CA GLN A 229 18.87 22.67 -16.94
C GLN A 229 17.38 22.67 -16.65
N ALA A 230 16.53 22.98 -17.64
CA ALA A 230 15.08 22.97 -17.45
C ALA A 230 14.57 21.59 -17.03
N LEU A 231 15.02 20.52 -17.69
CA LEU A 231 14.65 19.14 -17.34
C LEU A 231 15.16 18.75 -15.94
N TYR A 232 16.39 19.12 -15.61
CA TYR A 232 17.00 18.84 -14.32
C TYR A 232 16.27 19.58 -13.17
N ILE A 233 15.94 20.86 -13.36
CA ILE A 233 15.13 21.64 -12.42
C ILE A 233 13.74 21.02 -12.27
N LEU A 234 13.12 20.54 -13.35
CA LEU A 234 11.79 19.93 -13.30
C LEU A 234 11.83 18.59 -12.53
N ALA A 235 12.87 17.78 -12.74
CA ALA A 235 13.11 16.53 -12.02
C ALA A 235 13.42 16.77 -10.53
N LEU A 236 14.28 17.74 -10.21
CA LEU A 236 14.54 18.19 -8.83
C LEU A 236 13.27 18.71 -8.17
N ARG A 237 12.50 19.58 -8.84
CA ARG A 237 11.29 20.17 -8.27
C ARG A 237 10.27 19.10 -7.94
N ARG A 238 10.13 18.06 -8.77
CA ARG A 238 9.28 16.89 -8.46
C ARG A 238 9.83 16.01 -7.33
N SER A 239 11.14 15.92 -7.18
CA SER A 239 11.79 15.06 -6.19
C SER A 239 11.92 15.72 -4.80
N LEU A 240 12.07 17.04 -4.78
CA LEU A 240 12.25 17.88 -3.60
C LEU A 240 10.95 18.51 -3.08
N THR A 241 9.86 18.50 -3.86
CA THR A 241 8.57 18.98 -3.36
C THR A 241 8.11 18.04 -2.25
N PRO A 242 7.96 18.54 -1.00
CA PRO A 242 7.40 17.73 0.07
C PRO A 242 6.00 17.28 -0.35
N CYS A 243 5.69 16.01 -0.15
CA CYS A 243 4.37 15.49 -0.48
C CYS A 243 3.38 16.13 0.49
N TYR A 244 2.57 17.07 0.01
CA TYR A 244 1.49 17.67 0.79
C TYR A 244 0.17 17.10 0.27
N LEU A 245 -0.64 16.53 1.16
CA LEU A 245 -2.01 16.19 0.82
C LEU A 245 -2.77 17.51 0.62
N THR A 246 -3.49 17.64 -0.50
CA THR A 246 -4.37 18.77 -0.75
C THR A 246 -5.80 18.27 -0.93
N ALA A 247 -6.77 18.93 -0.31
CA ALA A 247 -8.19 18.71 -0.62
C ALA A 247 -8.50 19.37 -1.96
N GLY A 248 -8.68 18.55 -3.00
CA GLY A 248 -9.04 19.01 -4.36
C GLY A 248 -8.02 19.95 -5.02
N GLY A 249 -6.77 19.99 -4.55
CA GLY A 249 -5.75 20.92 -5.03
C GLY A 249 -5.86 22.36 -4.50
N LEU A 250 -6.83 22.66 -3.64
CA LEU A 250 -7.14 24.02 -3.17
C LEU A 250 -6.63 24.29 -1.76
N ILE A 251 -6.72 23.30 -0.86
CA ILE A 251 -6.36 23.48 0.56
C ILE A 251 -5.33 22.42 0.93
N GLN A 252 -4.19 22.87 1.45
CA GLN A 252 -3.18 21.98 2.00
C GLN A 252 -3.69 21.40 3.32
N LEU A 253 -3.82 20.07 3.38
CA LEU A 253 -4.26 19.37 4.58
C LEU A 253 -3.12 19.35 5.60
N ASN A 254 -3.12 20.34 6.49
CA ASN A 254 -2.21 20.44 7.64
C ASN A 254 -3.03 20.73 8.92
N MET A 255 -2.39 20.62 10.10
CA MET A 255 -3.05 20.83 11.40
C MET A 255 -3.66 22.22 11.56
N GLN A 256 -3.07 23.23 10.90
CA GLN A 256 -3.55 24.60 10.94
C GLN A 256 -4.86 24.75 10.16
N SER A 257 -4.93 24.20 8.95
CA SER A 257 -6.15 24.14 8.16
C SER A 257 -7.24 23.30 8.82
N PHE A 258 -6.88 22.22 9.53
CA PHE A 258 -7.85 21.45 10.32
C PHE A 258 -8.42 22.28 11.48
N SER A 259 -7.57 23.07 12.17
CA SER A 259 -8.03 23.95 13.24
C SER A 259 -8.95 25.06 12.72
N GLU A 260 -8.64 25.65 11.56
CA GLU A 260 -9.48 26.68 10.94
C GLU A 260 -10.88 26.18 10.57
N VAL A 261 -11.00 24.91 10.15
CA VAL A 261 -12.31 24.28 9.85
C VAL A 261 -13.08 23.93 11.13
N MET A 262 -12.39 23.56 12.21
CA MET A 262 -13.04 23.18 13.48
C MET A 262 -13.54 24.38 14.30
N TYR A 263 -13.02 25.58 14.05
CA TYR A 263 -13.41 26.81 14.74
C TYR A 263 -14.27 27.76 13.87
N GLN A 264 -14.78 27.29 12.73
CA GLN A 264 -15.84 27.92 11.94
C GLN A 264 -17.18 27.23 12.15
#